data_AF-A0A5F1ZNZ0-F1
#
_entry.id   AF-A0A5F1ZNZ0-F1
#
_cell.length_a   1.000
_cell.length_b   1.000
_cell.length_c   1.000
_cell.angle_alpha   90.00
_cell.angle_beta   90.00
_cell.angle_gamma   90.00
#
_symmetry.space_group_name_H-M   'P 1'
#
loop_
_entity.id
_entity.type
_entity.pdbx_description
1 polymer ?
#
loop_
_entity_poly.entity_id
_entity_poly.type
_entity_poly.pdbx_seq_one_letter_code
_entity_poly.pdbx_strand_id
1 'polypeptide(L)'
;MSQFSVLNVGFGNIVMVSKIVGIIHSDSASAKRIRNEAKSNNSLVDATQGKKTRSIIITDSNHLILSNLRVEALTRRIESRDNSIAEEEEERD
;
A
#
# COMPACT_ATOMS: atom_id res chain seq x y z
N MET A 1 23.08 7.42 -12.91
CA MET A 1 22.57 7.26 -11.53
C MET A 1 21.47 6.22 -11.56
N SER A 2 21.48 5.24 -10.65
CA SER A 2 20.34 4.34 -10.49
C SER A 2 19.20 5.15 -9.87
N GLN A 3 18.11 5.33 -10.60
CA GLN A 3 16.92 5.99 -10.11
C GLN A 3 16.15 4.98 -9.27
N PHE A 4 16.12 5.17 -7.95
CA PHE A 4 15.33 4.31 -7.05
C PHE A 4 13.85 4.43 -7.40
N SER A 5 13.22 3.31 -7.78
CA SER A 5 11.79 3.25 -8.06
C SER A 5 11.02 3.14 -6.73
N VAL A 6 10.21 4.15 -6.47
CA VAL A 6 9.44 4.32 -5.24
C VAL A 6 7.96 4.45 -5.56
N LEU A 7 7.12 4.05 -4.62
CA LEU A 7 5.66 4.10 -4.72
C LEU A 7 5.11 4.90 -3.54
N ASN A 8 4.34 5.95 -3.82
CA ASN A 8 3.53 6.62 -2.82
C ASN A 8 2.32 5.75 -2.46
N VAL A 9 2.14 5.47 -1.16
CA VAL A 9 1.10 4.58 -0.63
C VAL A 9 0.04 5.33 0.19
N GLY A 10 0.01 6.66 0.08
CA GLY A 10 -0.93 7.56 0.76
C GLY A 10 -0.22 8.52 1.72
N PHE A 11 -0.69 9.77 1.78
CA PHE A 11 -0.22 10.80 2.73
C PHE A 11 1.30 11.04 2.75
N GLY A 12 1.95 10.89 1.61
CA GLY A 12 3.41 11.05 1.51
C GLY A 12 4.21 9.86 2.05
N ASN A 13 3.56 8.77 2.46
CA ASN A 13 4.24 7.53 2.80
C ASN A 13 4.75 6.86 1.51
N ILE A 14 5.97 6.33 1.57
CA ILE A 14 6.67 5.81 0.39
C ILE A 14 7.21 4.40 0.67
N VAL A 15 7.11 3.54 -0.34
CA VAL A 15 7.64 2.16 -0.33
C VAL A 15 8.54 1.95 -1.53
N MET A 16 9.62 1.19 -1.38
CA MET A 16 10.47 0.81 -2.51
C MET A 16 9.73 -0.21 -3.38
N VAL A 17 9.55 0.08 -4.67
CA VAL A 17 8.85 -0.84 -5.60
C VAL A 17 9.55 -2.19 -5.67
N SER A 18 10.89 -2.19 -5.63
CA SER A 18 11.71 -3.41 -5.65
C SER A 18 11.52 -4.33 -4.44
N LYS A 19 10.79 -3.89 -3.41
CA LYS A 19 10.51 -4.66 -2.19
C LYS A 19 9.08 -5.21 -2.15
N ILE A 20 8.23 -4.84 -3.10
CA ILE A 20 6.84 -5.29 -3.16
C ILE A 20 6.78 -6.65 -3.84
N VAL A 21 6.24 -7.64 -3.15
CA VAL A 21 5.94 -8.97 -3.73
C VAL A 21 4.47 -9.08 -4.15
N GLY A 22 3.59 -8.24 -3.63
CA GLY A 22 2.19 -8.22 -4.03
C GLY A 22 1.41 -7.05 -3.45
N ILE A 23 0.28 -6.73 -4.08
CA ILE A 23 -0.71 -5.76 -3.62
C ILE A 23 -2.08 -6.42 -3.71
N ILE A 24 -2.84 -6.40 -2.62
CA ILE A 24 -4.15 -7.06 -2.53
C ILE A 24 -5.23 -6.14 -1.96
N HIS A 25 -6.49 -6.48 -2.22
CA HIS A 25 -7.63 -5.84 -1.57
C HIS A 25 -7.71 -6.20 -0.08
N SER A 26 -8.16 -5.24 0.73
CA SER A 26 -8.19 -5.37 2.20
C SER A 26 -9.44 -6.06 2.77
N ASP A 27 -10.43 -6.36 1.93
CA ASP A 27 -11.79 -6.78 2.31
C ASP A 27 -11.96 -8.30 2.47
N SER A 28 -11.09 -9.10 1.85
CA SER A 28 -11.17 -10.56 1.91
C SER A 28 -10.90 -11.14 3.32
N ALA A 29 -11.44 -12.32 3.59
CA ALA A 29 -11.16 -13.05 4.84
C ALA A 29 -9.67 -13.35 5.03
N SER A 30 -8.97 -13.66 3.94
CA SER A 30 -7.51 -13.87 3.95
C SER A 30 -6.75 -12.59 4.26
N ALA A 31 -7.15 -11.44 3.71
CA ALA A 31 -6.55 -10.14 4.02
C ALA A 31 -6.67 -9.79 5.51
N LYS A 32 -7.84 -10.05 6.11
CA LYS A 32 -8.06 -9.87 7.56
C LYS A 32 -7.15 -10.77 8.39
N ARG A 33 -6.97 -12.04 7.98
CA ARG A 33 -6.09 -12.99 8.66
C ARG A 33 -4.64 -12.54 8.65
N ILE A 34 -4.07 -12.25 7.48
CA ILE A 34 -2.65 -11.85 7.37
C ILE A 34 -2.38 -10.52 8.08
N ARG A 35 -3.34 -9.59 8.09
CA ARG A 35 -3.21 -8.32 8.82
C ARG A 35 -3.11 -8.55 10.32
N ASN A 36 -3.93 -9.45 10.86
CA ASN A 36 -3.87 -9.79 12.28
C ASN A 36 -2.55 -10.48 12.63
N GLU A 37 -2.07 -11.39 11.80
CA GLU A 37 -0.76 -12.05 11.96
C GLU A 37 0.38 -11.02 11.94
N ALA A 38 0.40 -10.09 10.98
CA ALA A 38 1.40 -9.03 10.91
C ALA A 38 1.35 -8.09 12.12
N LYS A 39 0.15 -7.80 12.64
CA LYS A 39 -0.02 -7.01 13.87
C LYS A 39 0.60 -7.74 15.07
N SER A 40 0.36 -9.05 15.21
CA SER A 40 0.95 -9.87 16.27
C SER A 40 2.47 -9.97 16.17
N ASN A 41 3.01 -9.93 14.95
CA ASN A 41 4.45 -10.06 14.67
C ASN A 41 5.20 -8.73 14.59
N ASN A 42 4.57 -7.59 14.94
CA ASN A 42 5.13 -6.25 14.79
C ASN A 42 5.63 -5.92 13.36
N SER A 43 5.07 -6.57 12.34
CA SER A 43 5.41 -6.34 10.93
C SER A 43 4.34 -5.57 10.16
N LEU A 44 3.32 -5.06 10.86
CA LEU A 44 2.26 -4.23 10.28
C LEU A 44 2.64 -2.75 10.36
N VAL A 45 2.65 -2.09 9.20
CA VAL A 45 2.84 -0.65 9.07
C VAL A 45 1.53 -0.03 8.57
N ASP A 46 1.03 0.98 9.29
CA ASP A 46 -0.19 1.69 8.93
C ASP A 46 0.14 3.02 8.24
N ALA A 47 -0.12 3.11 6.93
CA ALA A 47 0.04 4.33 6.14
C ALA A 47 -1.31 4.99 5.79
N THR A 48 -2.39 4.65 6.50
CA THR A 48 -3.75 5.11 6.17
C THR A 48 -4.14 6.44 6.80
N GLN A 49 -3.35 6.95 7.76
CA GLN A 49 -3.68 8.12 8.58
C GLN A 49 -5.10 8.08 9.18
N GLY A 50 -5.59 6.88 9.54
CA GLY A 50 -6.93 6.69 10.10
C GLY A 50 -8.07 6.65 9.07
N LYS A 51 -7.77 6.77 7.77
CA LYS A 51 -8.76 6.52 6.70
C LYS A 51 -8.98 5.01 6.53
N LYS A 52 -10.08 4.66 5.85
CA LYS A 52 -10.40 3.26 5.53
C LYS A 52 -9.26 2.60 4.76
N THR A 53 -8.75 1.47 5.27
CA THR A 53 -7.81 0.62 4.54
C THR A 53 -8.49 0.06 3.28
N ARG A 54 -8.00 0.41 2.10
CA ARG A 54 -8.52 -0.08 0.81
C ARG A 54 -7.62 -1.12 0.14
N SER A 55 -6.34 -1.15 0.51
CA SER A 55 -5.39 -2.16 0.03
C SER A 55 -4.35 -2.52 1.08
N ILE A 56 -3.69 -3.66 0.85
CA ILE A 56 -2.55 -4.14 1.63
C ILE A 56 -1.41 -4.41 0.66
N ILE A 57 -0.25 -3.84 0.95
CA ILE A 57 0.99 -4.06 0.21
C ILE A 57 1.82 -5.07 1.00
N ILE A 58 2.27 -6.11 0.31
CA ILE A 58 3.06 -7.21 0.88
C ILE A 58 4.49 -7.03 0.40
N THR A 59 5.44 -7.03 1.34
CA THR A 59 6.86 -6.90 1.03
C THR A 59 7.61 -8.23 1.14
N ASP A 60 8.80 -8.31 0.54
CA ASP A 60 9.72 -9.47 0.61
C ASP A 60 10.15 -9.81 2.06
N SER A 61 10.11 -8.82 2.95
CA SER A 61 10.42 -8.94 4.38
C SER A 61 9.22 -9.35 5.24
N ASN A 62 8.09 -9.74 4.63
CA ASN A 62 6.81 -10.01 5.30
C ASN A 62 6.20 -8.83 6.07
N HIS A 63 6.73 -7.61 5.89
CA HIS A 63 6.01 -6.42 6.36
C HIS A 63 4.77 -6.21 5.50
N LEU A 64 3.65 -5.94 6.17
CA LEU A 64 2.40 -5.54 5.54
C LEU A 64 2.19 -4.05 5.72
N ILE A 65 1.95 -3.35 4.62
CA ILE A 65 1.74 -1.91 4.63
C ILE A 65 0.28 -1.65 4.24
N LEU A 66 -0.47 -1.02 5.15
CA LEU A 66 -1.87 -0.67 4.94
C LEU A 66 -1.96 0.66 4.20
N SER A 67 -2.80 0.72 3.17
CA SER A 67 -3.00 1.95 2.38
C SER A 67 -4.49 2.29 2.24
N ASN A 68 -4.79 3.58 2.20
CA ASN A 68 -6.12 4.11 1.87
C ASN A 68 -6.36 4.18 0.35
N LEU A 69 -5.33 3.95 -0.46
CA LEU A 69 -5.40 3.90 -1.91
C LEU A 69 -5.91 2.53 -2.35
N ARG A 70 -6.71 2.52 -3.42
CA ARG A 70 -7.17 1.27 -4.04
C ARG A 70 -6.03 0.59 -4.80
N VAL A 71 -6.14 -0.73 -4.98
CA VAL A 71 -5.14 -1.55 -5.69
C VAL A 71 -4.87 -0.98 -7.08
N GLU A 72 -5.93 -0.62 -7.82
CA GLU A 72 -5.85 -0.11 -9.19
C GLU A 72 -5.07 1.21 -9.26
N ALA A 73 -5.22 2.08 -8.25
CA ALA A 73 -4.49 3.33 -8.18
C ALA A 73 -3.01 3.12 -7.89
N LEU A 74 -2.65 2.11 -7.10
CA LEU A 74 -1.26 1.73 -6.84
C LEU A 74 -0.62 1.09 -8.07
N THR A 75 -1.33 0.17 -8.74
CA THR A 75 -0.86 -0.48 -9.97
C THR A 75 -0.56 0.54 -11.06
N ARG A 76 -1.50 1.48 -11.31
CA ARG A 76 -1.28 2.55 -12.29
C ARG A 76 -0.02 3.35 -12.02
N ARG A 77 0.27 3.70 -10.76
CA ARG A 77 1.49 4.44 -10.37
C ARG A 77 2.77 3.64 -10.62
N ILE A 78 2.74 2.33 -10.38
CA ILE A 78 3.88 1.44 -10.68
C ILE A 78 4.13 1.40 -12.20
N GLU A 79 3.06 1.25 -12.99
CA GLU A 79 3.15 1.14 -14.46
C GLU A 79 3.57 2.45 -15.12
N SER A 80 3.02 3.59 -14.68
CA SER A 80 3.32 4.90 -15.25
C SER A 80 4.67 5.47 -14.81
N ARG A 81 5.29 4.88 -13.77
CA ARG A 81 6.40 5.50 -13.01
C ARG A 81 6.08 6.90 -12.50
N ASP A 82 4.79 7.23 -12.45
CA ASP A 82 4.31 8.53 -12.05
C ASP A 82 3.97 8.46 -10.56
N ASN A 83 4.87 9.02 -9.75
CA ASN A 83 4.74 9.07 -8.31
C ASN A 83 4.05 10.37 -7.86
N SER A 84 3.43 11.10 -8.79
CA SER A 84 2.59 12.24 -8.46
C SER A 84 1.48 11.81 -7.51
N ILE A 85 1.30 12.63 -6.48
CA ILE A 85 0.20 12.51 -5.54
C ILE A 85 -1.04 12.77 -6.40
N ALA A 86 -1.69 11.71 -6.89
CA ALA A 86 -3.03 11.86 -7.46
C ALA A 86 -3.84 12.55 -6.36
N GLU A 87 -4.16 13.82 -6.61
CA GLU A 87 -4.99 14.65 -5.77
C GLU A 87 -6.18 13.81 -5.35
N GLU A 88 -6.39 13.80 -4.05
CA GLU A 88 -7.24 12.87 -3.34
C GLU A 88 -8.56 12.71 -4.11
N GLU A 89 -8.93 11.47 -4.47
CA GLU A 89 -10.34 11.13 -4.71
C GLU A 89 -11.06 11.29 -3.35
N GLU A 90 -11.20 12.54 -2.89
CA GLU A 90 -12.29 12.99 -2.04
C GLU A 90 -13.58 12.87 -2.87
N GLU A 91 -14.64 12.43 -2.21
CA GLU A 91 -15.99 12.18 -2.75
C GLU A 91 -16.12 11.06 -3.79
N ARG A 92 -16.32 9.83 -3.31
CA ARG A 92 -17.47 8.96 -3.66
C ARG A 92 -17.71 7.96 -2.52
N ASP A 93 -18.30 8.45 -1.43
CA ASP A 93 -19.24 7.66 -0.63
C ASP A 93 -20.63 8.29 -0.84
#